data_AF-A0A7Y0PGK0-F1
#
_entry.id   AF-A0A7Y0PGK0-F1
#
_cell.length_a   1.000
_cell.length_b   1.000
_cell.length_c   1.000
_cell.angle_alpha   90.00
_cell.angle_beta   90.00
_cell.angle_gamma   90.00
#
_symmetry.space_group_name_H-M   'P 1'
#
loop_
_entity.id
_entity.type
_entity.pdbx_description
1 polymer ?
#
loop_
_entity_poly.entity_id
_entity_poly.type
_entity_poly.pdbx_seq_one_letter_code
_entity_poly.pdbx_strand_id
1 'polypeptide(L)'
;MTRERTGPANSGGPILAGILAAPTAEDVLRYAFEEAYRRALSLRILVAGFGLDHVGDTIALWAEKYPDVAHTMSARPGLDAAITLTAASRDCSLAVVAEPDDAHSAAVLRAAARRVHCPLTVVPHAAKGPRR
;
A
#
# COMPACT_ATOMS: atom_id res chain seq x y z
N MET A 1 -6.86 33.37 -10.95
CA MET A 1 -5.47 32.89 -10.87
C MET A 1 -5.48 31.53 -10.19
N THR A 2 -5.59 30.47 -10.98
CA THR A 2 -5.71 29.08 -10.51
C THR A 2 -4.29 28.57 -10.24
N ARG A 3 -3.93 28.34 -8.97
CA ARG A 3 -2.66 27.69 -8.63
C ARG A 3 -2.82 26.18 -8.79
N GLU A 4 -2.33 25.65 -9.90
CA GLU A 4 -2.00 24.23 -10.02
C GLU A 4 -0.89 23.92 -9.01
N ARG A 5 -1.24 23.30 -7.87
CA ARG A 5 -0.25 22.66 -7.00
C ARG A 5 0.04 21.27 -7.55
N THR A 6 0.91 21.19 -8.56
CA THR A 6 1.75 20.00 -8.74
C THR A 6 2.85 20.10 -7.69
N GLY A 7 2.56 19.67 -6.47
CA GLY A 7 3.57 19.59 -5.42
C GLY A 7 4.65 18.59 -5.83
N PRO A 8 5.94 18.83 -5.52
CA PRO A 8 6.98 17.84 -5.76
C PRO A 8 6.57 16.54 -5.06
N ALA A 9 6.66 15.41 -5.77
CA ALA A 9 6.52 14.09 -5.15
C ALA A 9 7.42 14.08 -3.91
N ASN A 10 6.82 13.91 -2.74
CA ASN A 10 7.48 14.16 -1.46
C ASN A 10 8.54 13.07 -1.23
N SER A 11 9.73 13.26 -1.80
CA SER A 11 10.73 12.19 -2.00
C SER A 11 11.35 11.69 -0.69
N GLY A 12 11.11 12.38 0.42
CA GLY A 12 11.49 11.97 1.77
C GLY A 12 10.33 11.50 2.66
N GLY A 13 9.10 11.41 2.13
CA GLY A 13 7.95 10.88 2.88
C GLY A 13 8.00 9.35 3.04
N PRO A 14 7.24 8.77 3.98
CA PRO A 14 7.14 7.32 4.14
C PRO A 14 6.73 6.61 2.85
N ILE A 15 7.07 5.33 2.75
CA ILE A 15 6.48 4.42 1.76
C ILE A 15 5.11 4.00 2.27
N LEU A 16 4.08 4.03 1.42
CA LEU A 16 2.74 3.57 1.72
C LEU A 16 2.55 2.15 1.17
N ALA A 17 2.30 1.18 2.04
CA ALA A 17 1.83 -0.16 1.66
C ALA A 17 0.30 -0.19 1.74
N GLY A 18 -0.39 -0.32 0.61
CA GLY A 18 -1.84 -0.45 0.52
C GLY A 18 -2.25 -1.91 0.35
N ILE A 19 -2.83 -2.50 1.39
CA ILE A 19 -3.31 -3.88 1.38
C ILE A 19 -4.84 -3.87 1.23
N LEU A 20 -5.30 -4.35 0.07
CA LEU A 20 -6.72 -4.42 -0.28
C LEU A 20 -7.33 -5.80 0.00
N ALA A 21 -6.50 -6.84 -0.02
CA ALA A 21 -6.87 -8.22 0.24
C ALA A 21 -5.77 -8.93 1.03
N ALA A 22 -6.14 -9.84 1.93
CA ALA A 22 -5.18 -10.57 2.77
C ALA A 22 -4.19 -11.43 1.96
N PRO A 23 -4.61 -12.17 0.89
CA PRO A 23 -3.69 -13.01 0.12
C PRO A 23 -2.51 -12.24 -0.48
N THR A 24 -2.71 -10.97 -0.81
CA THR A 24 -1.68 -10.14 -1.44
C THR A 24 -0.79 -9.41 -0.44
N ALA A 25 -1.06 -9.52 0.87
CA ALA A 25 -0.35 -8.78 1.90
C ALA A 25 1.15 -9.10 1.91
N GLU A 26 1.51 -10.38 1.74
CA GLU A 26 2.90 -10.82 1.77
C GLU A 26 3.74 -10.15 0.67
N ASP A 27 3.25 -10.12 -0.56
CA ASP A 27 3.97 -9.52 -1.70
C ASP A 27 4.13 -8.01 -1.55
N VAL A 28 3.08 -7.33 -1.09
CA VAL A 28 3.10 -5.89 -0.83
C VAL A 28 4.08 -5.55 0.28
N LEU A 29 4.02 -6.28 1.40
CA LEU A 29 4.88 -6.04 2.56
C LEU A 29 6.33 -6.34 2.22
N ARG A 30 6.61 -7.45 1.53
CA ARG A 30 7.96 -7.78 1.06
C ARG A 30 8.59 -6.61 0.30
N TYR A 31 7.92 -6.15 -0.74
CA TYR A 31 8.44 -5.06 -1.57
C TYR A 31 8.55 -3.76 -0.77
N ALA A 32 7.52 -3.41 0.01
CA ALA A 32 7.48 -2.14 0.73
C ALA A 32 8.53 -2.06 1.84
N PHE A 33 8.76 -3.15 2.59
CA PHE A 33 9.84 -3.21 3.59
C PHE A 33 11.23 -3.17 2.94
N GLU A 34 11.46 -3.92 1.87
CA GLU A 34 12.73 -3.89 1.13
C GLU A 34 13.03 -2.49 0.59
N GLU A 35 12.03 -1.82 0.03
CA GLU A 35 12.18 -0.48 -0.51
C GLU A 35 12.36 0.58 0.59
N ALA A 36 11.66 0.43 1.71
CA ALA A 36 11.78 1.33 2.87
C ALA A 36 13.17 1.21 3.51
N TYR A 37 13.65 -0.01 3.69
CA TYR A 37 15.00 -0.30 4.17
C TYR A 37 16.07 0.29 3.25
N ARG A 38 15.96 0.03 1.93
CA ARG A 38 16.93 0.53 0.94
C ARG A 38 17.01 2.06 0.91
N ARG A 39 15.88 2.74 1.12
CA ARG A 39 15.80 4.20 1.09
C ARG A 39 16.00 4.85 2.46
N ALA A 40 16.16 4.07 3.53
CA ALA A 40 16.15 4.54 4.91
C ALA A 40 14.92 5.42 5.23
N LEU A 41 13.74 5.00 4.76
CA LEU A 41 12.46 5.68 4.99
C LEU A 41 11.56 4.85 5.90
N SER A 42 10.62 5.52 6.55
CA SER A 42 9.58 4.83 7.32
C SER A 42 8.51 4.21 6.42
N LEU A 43 7.83 3.20 6.95
CA LEU A 43 6.75 2.48 6.27
C LEU A 43 5.39 2.84 6.90
N ARG A 44 4.39 3.14 6.08
CA ARG A 44 2.99 3.33 6.48
C ARG A 44 2.16 2.24 5.84
N ILE A 45 1.57 1.40 6.66
CA ILE A 45 0.76 0.27 6.22
C ILE A 45 -0.71 0.65 6.37
N LEU A 46 -1.42 0.69 5.25
CA LEU A 46 -2.85 0.92 5.18
C LEU A 46 -3.55 -0.38 4.80
N VAL A 47 -4.43 -0.83 5.69
CA VAL A 47 -5.27 -2.01 5.50
C VAL A 47 -6.68 -1.51 5.21
N ALA A 48 -7.15 -1.71 3.98
CA ALA A 48 -8.42 -1.17 3.49
C ALA A 48 -9.16 -2.21 2.65
N GLY A 49 -10.21 -2.81 3.22
CA GLY A 49 -10.98 -3.88 2.57
C GLY A 49 -11.68 -4.76 3.61
N PHE A 50 -12.13 -5.94 3.18
CA PHE A 50 -12.84 -6.92 4.00
C PHE A 50 -12.06 -8.23 4.07
N GLY A 51 -12.24 -9.02 5.14
CA GLY A 51 -11.58 -10.32 5.29
C GLY A 51 -10.06 -10.21 5.44
N LEU A 52 -9.59 -9.20 6.18
CA LEU A 52 -8.17 -8.90 6.40
C LEU A 52 -7.63 -9.53 7.69
N ASP A 53 -8.26 -10.65 8.09
CA ASP A 53 -7.83 -11.47 9.22
C ASP A 53 -6.39 -11.94 8.95
N HIS A 54 -5.54 -11.93 9.98
CA HIS A 54 -4.13 -12.34 9.94
C HIS A 54 -3.15 -11.45 9.15
N VAL A 55 -3.59 -10.32 8.58
CA VAL A 55 -2.64 -9.34 8.00
C VAL A 55 -1.67 -8.81 9.07
N GLY A 56 -2.13 -8.66 10.31
CA GLY A 56 -1.30 -8.24 11.45
C GLY A 56 -0.12 -9.20 11.73
N ASP A 57 -0.37 -10.51 11.68
CA ASP A 57 0.67 -11.53 11.89
C ASP A 57 1.75 -11.45 10.79
N THR A 58 1.30 -11.23 9.55
CA THR A 58 2.21 -11.05 8.41
C THR A 58 3.05 -9.78 8.57
N ILE A 59 2.45 -8.67 9.04
CA ILE A 59 3.19 -7.43 9.33
C ILE A 59 4.25 -7.66 10.40
N ALA A 60 3.91 -8.36 11.49
CA ALA A 60 4.83 -8.65 12.58
C ALA A 60 6.05 -9.45 12.08
N LEU A 61 5.82 -10.49 11.27
CA LEU A 61 6.91 -11.28 10.66
C LEU A 61 7.88 -10.43 9.85
N TRP A 62 7.37 -9.51 9.03
CA TRP A 62 8.22 -8.63 8.23
C TRP A 62 8.89 -7.54 9.07
N ALA A 63 8.23 -7.03 10.11
CA ALA A 63 8.82 -6.08 11.04
C ALA A 63 9.99 -6.68 11.83
N GLU A 64 9.90 -7.96 12.22
CA GLU A 64 11.02 -8.69 12.86
C GLU A 64 12.22 -8.84 11.91
N LYS A 65 11.97 -9.04 10.62
CA LYS A 65 13.02 -9.14 9.60
C LYS A 65 13.70 -7.80 9.31
N TYR A 66 12.99 -6.68 9.48
CA TYR A 66 13.48 -5.32 9.21
C TYR A 66 13.31 -4.41 10.45
N PRO A 67 14.06 -4.66 11.54
CA PRO A 67 13.89 -3.91 12.79
C PRO A 67 14.22 -2.41 12.66
N ASP A 68 15.07 -2.04 11.69
CA ASP A 68 15.46 -0.65 11.44
C ASP A 68 14.38 0.14 10.67
N VAL A 69 13.36 -0.52 10.13
CA VAL A 69 12.28 0.13 9.38
C VAL A 69 11.17 0.50 10.36
N ALA A 70 11.16 1.77 10.79
CA ALA A 70 10.05 2.32 11.55
C ALA A 70 8.75 2.21 10.74
N HIS A 71 7.73 1.57 11.31
CA HIS A 71 6.46 1.36 10.63
C HIS A 71 5.27 1.84 11.46
N THR A 72 4.21 2.24 10.76
CA THR A 72 2.91 2.56 11.35
C THR A 72 1.84 1.76 10.63
N MET A 73 0.84 1.25 11.36
CA MET A 73 -0.29 0.53 10.78
C MET A 73 -1.58 1.31 11.01
N SER A 74 -2.41 1.40 9.98
CA SER A 74 -3.77 1.92 10.07
C SER A 74 -4.73 0.98 9.37
N ALA A 75 -5.71 0.47 10.11
CA ALA A 75 -6.86 -0.23 9.56
C ALA A 75 -8.04 0.74 9.51
N ARG A 76 -8.70 0.85 8.36
CA ARG A 76 -9.90 1.68 8.19
C ARG A 76 -11.07 0.82 7.67
N PRO A 77 -11.58 -0.10 8.52
CA PRO A 77 -12.72 -0.91 8.13
C PRO A 77 -13.95 -0.04 7.85
N GLY A 78 -14.67 -0.34 6.77
CA GLY A 78 -15.92 0.35 6.41
C GLY A 78 -15.76 1.68 5.67
N LEU A 79 -14.53 2.17 5.46
CA LEU A 79 -14.27 3.31 4.58
C LEU A 79 -13.91 2.85 3.16
N ASP A 80 -14.23 3.66 2.16
CA ASP A 80 -13.86 3.40 0.78
C ASP A 80 -12.33 3.31 0.64
N ALA A 81 -11.86 2.19 0.11
CA ALA A 81 -10.43 1.89 0.02
C ALA A 81 -9.69 2.86 -0.91
N ALA A 82 -10.32 3.32 -2.00
CA ALA A 82 -9.71 4.27 -2.92
C ALA A 82 -9.59 5.66 -2.27
N ILE A 83 -10.61 6.10 -1.52
CA ILE A 83 -10.55 7.36 -0.74
C ILE A 83 -9.43 7.27 0.30
N THR A 84 -9.37 6.18 1.05
CA THR A 84 -8.41 6.03 2.14
C THR A 84 -6.98 5.94 1.62
N LEU A 85 -6.75 5.19 0.53
CA LEU A 85 -5.44 5.10 -0.12
C LEU A 85 -5.01 6.45 -0.70
N THR A 86 -5.94 7.18 -1.34
CA THR A 86 -5.70 8.55 -1.83
C THR A 86 -5.29 9.48 -0.69
N ALA A 87 -6.04 9.47 0.42
CA ALA A 87 -5.74 10.33 1.57
C ALA A 87 -4.38 9.99 2.20
N ALA A 88 -4.08 8.70 2.38
CA ALA A 88 -2.80 8.26 2.94
C ALA A 88 -1.60 8.62 2.06
N SER A 89 -1.77 8.67 0.73
CA SER A 89 -0.70 8.96 -0.23
C SER A 89 -0.15 10.40 -0.17
N ARG A 90 -0.88 11.34 0.44
CA ARG A 90 -0.57 12.79 0.43
C ARG A 90 0.84 13.12 0.91
N ASP A 91 1.28 12.45 1.97
CA ASP A 91 2.57 12.72 2.60
C ASP A 91 3.58 11.60 2.35
N CYS A 92 3.30 10.70 1.40
CA CYS A 92 4.14 9.54 1.11
C CYS A 92 5.02 9.78 -0.13
N SER A 93 6.18 9.13 -0.19
CA SER A 93 7.09 9.20 -1.33
C SER A 93 6.76 8.18 -2.42
N LEU A 94 6.11 7.08 -2.04
CA LEU A 94 5.76 5.96 -2.91
C LEU A 94 4.53 5.25 -2.33
N ALA A 95 3.60 4.83 -3.18
CA ALA A 95 2.54 3.90 -2.83
C ALA A 95 2.82 2.54 -3.49
N VAL A 96 2.69 1.46 -2.73
CA VAL A 96 2.89 0.07 -3.15
C VAL A 96 1.59 -0.67 -2.90
N VAL A 97 1.07 -1.31 -3.93
CA VAL A 97 -0.18 -2.09 -3.89
C VAL A 97 0.00 -3.36 -4.72
N ALA A 98 -0.80 -4.37 -4.44
CA ALA A 98 -0.78 -5.59 -5.23
C ALA A 98 -1.51 -5.43 -6.56
N GLU A 99 -1.13 -6.27 -7.52
CA GLU A 99 -1.95 -6.55 -8.68
C GLU A 99 -3.29 -7.16 -8.22
N PRO A 100 -4.42 -6.67 -8.75
CA PRO A 100 -5.72 -7.08 -8.27
C PRO A 100 -6.11 -8.47 -8.82
N ASP A 101 -6.49 -9.37 -7.92
CA ASP A 101 -6.98 -10.72 -8.28
C ASP A 101 -8.49 -10.76 -8.57
N ASP A 102 -9.21 -9.69 -8.24
CA ASP A 102 -10.66 -9.58 -8.42
C ASP A 102 -11.08 -8.20 -9.00
N ALA A 103 -12.32 -8.13 -9.47
CA ALA A 103 -12.87 -6.93 -10.09
C ALA A 103 -13.00 -5.74 -9.10
N HIS A 104 -13.20 -6.01 -7.81
CA HIS A 104 -13.36 -4.97 -6.80
C HIS A 104 -12.02 -4.28 -6.52
N SER A 105 -11.00 -5.05 -6.22
CA SER A 105 -9.61 -4.63 -6.07
C SER A 105 -9.12 -3.90 -7.32
N ALA A 106 -9.48 -4.38 -8.51
CA ALA A 106 -9.12 -3.71 -9.76
C ALA A 106 -9.80 -2.33 -9.92
N ALA A 107 -11.06 -2.21 -9.52
CA ALA A 107 -11.78 -0.93 -9.54
C ALA A 107 -11.18 0.06 -8.52
N VAL A 108 -10.87 -0.40 -7.31
CA VAL A 108 -10.22 0.39 -6.27
C VAL A 108 -8.86 0.89 -6.76
N LEU A 109 -8.03 0.00 -7.32
CA LEU A 109 -6.71 0.35 -7.86
C LEU A 109 -6.83 1.39 -8.97
N ARG A 110 -7.73 1.20 -9.94
CA ARG A 110 -7.95 2.17 -11.02
C ARG A 110 -8.41 3.53 -10.49
N ALA A 111 -9.28 3.55 -9.49
CA ALA A 111 -9.76 4.79 -8.87
C ALA A 111 -8.63 5.51 -8.11
N ALA A 112 -7.83 4.76 -7.35
CA ALA A 112 -6.70 5.29 -6.59
C ALA A 112 -5.58 5.79 -7.52
N ALA A 113 -5.21 5.05 -8.55
CA ALA A 113 -4.16 5.42 -9.51
C ALA A 113 -4.40 6.79 -10.16
N ARG A 114 -5.67 7.21 -10.28
CA ARG A 114 -6.05 8.53 -10.81
C ARG A 114 -5.94 9.68 -9.80
N ARG A 115 -5.77 9.38 -8.51
CA ARG A 115 -5.95 10.34 -7.41
C ARG A 115 -4.81 10.38 -6.40
N VAL A 116 -3.99 9.32 -6.34
CA VAL A 116 -2.82 9.29 -5.45
C VAL A 116 -1.87 10.45 -5.74
N HIS A 117 -1.25 10.94 -4.68
CA HIS A 117 -0.39 12.12 -4.72
C HIS A 117 1.11 11.79 -4.83
N CYS A 118 1.43 10.51 -4.95
CA CYS A 118 2.79 10.01 -5.10
C CYS A 118 2.84 8.92 -6.19
N PRO A 119 4.03 8.57 -6.70
CA PRO A 119 4.21 7.42 -7.58
C PRO A 119 3.55 6.16 -7.00
N LEU A 120 2.90 5.38 -7.86
CA LEU A 120 2.24 4.12 -7.51
C LEU A 120 2.96 2.96 -8.18
N THR A 121 3.40 1.99 -7.40
CA THR A 121 3.95 0.72 -7.87
C THR A 121 2.96 -0.39 -7.60
N VAL A 122 2.66 -1.17 -8.65
CA VAL A 122 1.85 -2.37 -8.56
C VAL A 122 2.80 -3.56 -8.54
N VAL A 123 2.73 -4.38 -7.49
CA VAL A 123 3.54 -5.59 -7.37
C VAL A 123 2.73 -6.80 -7.84
N PRO A 124 3.33 -7.69 -8.64
CA PRO A 124 2.64 -8.90 -9.06
C PRO A 124 2.33 -9.75 -7.82
N HIS A 125 1.08 -10.20 -7.70
CA HIS A 125 0.72 -11.25 -6.76
C HIS A 125 0.86 -12.59 -7.48
N ALA A 126 1.56 -13.54 -6.85
CA ALA A 126 1.63 -14.90 -7.38
C ALA A 126 0.28 -15.58 -7.12
N ALA A 127 -0.72 -15.28 -7.94
CA ALA A 127 -2.01 -15.96 -7.89
C ALA A 127 -1.77 -17.47 -8.00
N LYS A 128 -2.16 -18.24 -6.97
CA LYS A 128 -2.35 -19.69 -7.13
C LYS A 128 -3.30 -19.87 -8.32
N GLY A 129 -2.83 -20.53 -9.37
CA GLY A 129 -3.49 -20.61 -10.69
C GLY A 129 -4.97 -20.99 -10.66
N PRO A 130 -5.68 -20.83 -11.78
CA PRO A 130 -7.14 -20.85 -11.84
C PRO A 130 -7.69 -22.12 -11.18
N ARG A 131 -8.55 -21.95 -10.17
CA ARG A 131 -9.39 -23.04 -9.66
C ARG A 131 -10.31 -23.48 -10.80
N ARG A 132 -9.98 -24.62 -11.41
CA ARG A 132 -10.81 -25.34 -12.38
C ARG A 132 -12.10 -25.83 -11.75
#